data_AF-A0A395H8I0-F1
#
_entry.id   AF-A0A395H8I0-F1
#
_cell.length_a   1.000
_cell.length_b   1.000
_cell.length_c   1.000
_cell.angle_alpha   90.00
_cell.angle_beta   90.00
_cell.angle_gamma   90.00
#
_symmetry.space_group_name_H-M   'P 1'
#
loop_
_entity.id
_entity.type
_entity.pdbx_description
1 polymer ?
#
loop_
_entity_poly.entity_id
_entity_poly.type
_entity_poly.pdbx_seq_one_letter_code
_entity_poly.pdbx_strand_id
1 'polypeptide(L)'
;MANQVSLLSYLQVALPAIPIGLNANPGRNTTNSEYEASDIKSTAAWPEFNLNTILQQYQHILQQCRLPGDFIPTSRPRAITAENALRSKISEYVIPKIRRSLRVGFAGLAAFNQMNGITTVSFDVGEQAQRYGATGDLCITRISH
;
A
#
# COMPACT_ATOMS: atom_id res chain seq x y z
N MET A 1 -17.11 14.59 -14.64
CA MET A 1 -17.67 13.62 -13.67
C MET A 1 -16.67 12.50 -13.54
N ALA A 2 -16.08 12.28 -12.35
CA ALA A 2 -15.09 11.21 -12.19
C ALA A 2 -15.80 9.84 -12.29
N ASN A 3 -15.31 8.96 -13.17
CA ASN A 3 -15.88 7.63 -13.32
C ASN A 3 -15.69 6.84 -12.01
N GLN A 4 -16.76 6.28 -11.45
CA GLN A 4 -16.66 5.47 -10.24
C GLN A 4 -16.35 4.02 -10.59
N VAL A 5 -15.40 3.43 -9.89
CA VAL A 5 -15.00 2.03 -10.06
C VAL A 5 -15.20 1.26 -8.76
N SER A 6 -15.35 -0.07 -8.84
CA SER A 6 -15.34 -0.92 -7.63
C SER A 6 -13.98 -0.89 -6.96
N LEU A 7 -13.94 -1.18 -5.67
CA LEU A 7 -12.70 -1.35 -4.91
C LEU A 7 -11.81 -2.45 -5.52
N LEU A 8 -12.40 -3.55 -6.00
CA LEU A 8 -11.68 -4.60 -6.70
C LEU A 8 -10.98 -4.08 -7.96
N SER A 9 -11.73 -3.44 -8.85
CA SER A 9 -11.17 -2.90 -10.09
C SER A 9 -10.12 -1.83 -9.80
N TYR A 10 -10.37 -0.99 -8.78
CA TYR A 10 -9.39 0.00 -8.34
C TYR A 10 -8.07 -0.64 -7.91
N LEU A 11 -8.10 -1.70 -7.11
CA LEU A 11 -6.90 -2.39 -6.62
C LEU A 11 -6.16 -3.15 -7.72
N GLN A 12 -6.88 -3.66 -8.73
CA GLN A 12 -6.31 -4.39 -9.86
C GLN A 12 -5.61 -3.51 -10.89
N VAL A 13 -5.84 -2.19 -10.88
CA VAL A 13 -5.10 -1.30 -11.80
C VAL A 13 -3.64 -1.24 -11.38
N ALA A 14 -2.78 -1.72 -12.26
CA ALA A 14 -1.33 -1.69 -12.10
C ALA A 14 -0.81 -0.25 -11.95
N LEU A 15 0.22 -0.10 -11.13
CA LEU A 15 0.97 1.15 -11.06
C LEU A 15 1.74 1.34 -12.38
N PRO A 16 1.93 2.60 -12.83
CA PRO A 16 2.70 2.85 -14.03
C PRO A 16 4.14 2.36 -13.83
N ALA A 17 4.71 1.73 -14.86
CA ALA A 17 6.10 1.32 -14.83
C ALA A 17 6.99 2.55 -14.64
N ILE A 18 7.83 2.52 -13.60
CA ILE A 18 8.78 3.61 -13.36
C ILE A 18 10.10 3.25 -14.05
N PRO A 19 10.56 4.04 -15.05
CA PRO A 19 11.80 3.72 -15.73
C PRO A 19 12.99 3.87 -14.78
N ILE A 20 13.87 2.88 -14.79
CA ILE A 20 15.13 2.87 -14.04
C ILE A 20 16.19 3.60 -14.88
N GLY A 21 16.92 4.54 -14.29
CA GLY A 21 18.03 5.20 -14.98
C GLY A 21 19.16 4.23 -15.34
N LEU A 22 19.89 4.50 -16.43
CA LEU A 22 21.00 3.69 -16.96
C LEU A 22 22.14 3.41 -15.96
N ASN A 23 22.21 4.17 -14.86
CA ASN A 23 23.25 4.09 -13.84
C ASN A 23 22.69 3.66 -12.47
N ALA A 24 21.60 2.89 -12.44
CA ALA A 24 21.12 2.32 -11.18
C ALA A 24 22.21 1.42 -10.60
N ASN A 25 22.77 1.82 -9.46
CA ASN A 25 23.80 1.06 -8.77
C ASN A 25 23.11 -0.09 -8.02
N PRO A 26 23.32 -1.36 -8.39
CA PRO A 26 22.77 -2.53 -7.69
C PRO A 26 23.52 -2.81 -6.38
N GLY A 27 24.09 -1.77 -5.75
CA GLY A 27 24.82 -1.87 -4.49
C GLY A 27 23.91 -2.28 -3.34
N ARG A 28 24.48 -2.39 -2.14
CA ARG A 28 23.70 -2.76 -0.94
C ARG A 28 22.49 -1.83 -0.77
N ASN A 29 21.31 -2.44 -0.67
CA ASN A 29 20.03 -1.74 -0.42
C ASN A 29 19.93 -1.12 0.98
N THR A 30 20.93 -1.33 1.84
CA THR A 30 20.95 -0.87 3.23
C THR A 30 22.37 -0.41 3.58
N THR A 31 22.46 0.75 4.22
CA THR A 31 23.69 1.26 4.84
C THR A 31 23.85 0.80 6.29
N ASN A 32 22.86 0.06 6.82
CA ASN A 32 22.89 -0.46 8.18
C ASN A 32 23.86 -1.65 8.27
N SER A 33 24.86 -1.54 9.15
CA SER A 33 25.82 -2.62 9.43
C SER A 33 25.21 -3.77 10.23
N GLU A 34 24.10 -3.54 10.92
CA GLU A 34 23.39 -4.52 11.77
C GLU A 34 22.33 -5.31 11.00
N TYR A 35 22.06 -4.94 9.74
CA TYR A 35 21.02 -5.58 8.92
C TYR A 35 21.49 -5.71 7.48
N GLU A 36 21.79 -6.94 7.08
CA GLU A 36 22.13 -7.32 5.71
C GLU A 36 20.99 -8.12 5.07
N ALA A 37 20.89 -8.09 3.74
CA ALA A 37 19.90 -8.90 3.02
C ALA A 37 20.07 -10.40 3.27
N SER A 38 21.29 -10.85 3.57
CA SER A 38 21.62 -12.22 3.98
C SER A 38 21.06 -12.62 5.36
N ASP A 39 20.68 -11.65 6.19
CA ASP A 39 20.07 -11.92 7.50
C ASP A 39 18.60 -12.33 7.39
N ILE A 40 18.00 -12.19 6.20
CA ILE A 40 16.66 -12.69 5.91
C ILE A 40 16.72 -14.21 5.78
N LYS A 41 16.61 -14.92 6.91
CA LYS A 41 16.74 -16.39 6.97
C LYS A 41 15.54 -17.13 6.39
N SER A 42 14.40 -16.47 6.24
CA SER A 42 13.20 -17.05 5.65
C SER A 42 12.20 -15.96 5.30
N THR A 43 11.60 -16.07 4.13
CA THR A 43 10.32 -15.44 3.82
C THR A 43 9.26 -16.53 3.99
N ALA A 44 8.68 -16.61 5.18
CA ALA A 44 7.61 -17.58 5.43
C ALA A 44 6.49 -17.33 4.40
N ALA A 45 6.15 -18.37 3.63
CA ALA A 45 5.00 -18.30 2.75
C ALA A 45 3.74 -18.09 3.61
N TRP A 46 2.90 -17.13 3.23
CA TRP A 46 1.61 -16.90 3.88
C TRP A 46 0.50 -17.45 2.97
N PRO A 47 0.23 -18.77 3.01
CA PRO A 47 -0.65 -19.43 2.04
C PRO A 47 -2.09 -18.91 2.12
N GLU A 48 -2.54 -18.44 3.28
CA GLU A 48 -3.85 -17.83 3.46
C GLU A 48 -3.96 -16.44 2.80
N PHE A 49 -2.84 -15.77 2.53
CA PHE A 49 -2.80 -14.48 1.85
C PHE A 49 -2.69 -14.66 0.33
N ASN A 50 -3.81 -15.06 -0.29
CA ASN A 50 -3.92 -15.19 -1.74
C ASN A 50 -5.24 -14.59 -2.25
N LEU A 51 -5.33 -14.38 -3.57
CA LEU A 51 -6.49 -13.71 -4.13
C LEU A 51 -7.80 -14.50 -3.93
N ASN A 52 -7.75 -15.83 -3.97
CA ASN A 52 -8.95 -16.67 -3.85
C ASN A 52 -9.55 -16.57 -2.44
N THR A 53 -8.70 -16.66 -1.40
CA THR A 53 -9.14 -16.51 0.00
C THR A 53 -9.66 -15.11 0.28
N ILE A 54 -8.99 -14.08 -0.25
CA ILE A 54 -9.43 -12.68 -0.13
C ILE A 54 -10.80 -12.48 -0.78
N LEU A 55 -11.02 -13.00 -1.99
CA LEU A 55 -12.30 -12.90 -2.67
C LEU A 55 -13.39 -13.67 -1.91
N GLN A 56 -13.14 -14.90 -1.49
CA GLN A 56 -14.11 -15.67 -0.71
C GLN A 56 -14.61 -14.92 0.54
N GLN A 57 -13.71 -14.20 1.22
CA GLN A 57 -14.05 -13.49 2.46
C GLN A 57 -14.62 -12.08 2.22
N TYR A 58 -14.10 -11.33 1.27
CA TYR A 58 -14.36 -9.88 1.12
C TYR A 58 -14.96 -9.47 -0.23
N GLN A 59 -15.36 -10.41 -1.09
CA GLN A 59 -15.87 -10.11 -2.44
C GLN A 59 -17.00 -9.07 -2.44
N HIS A 60 -17.93 -9.15 -1.49
CA HIS A 60 -19.05 -8.21 -1.43
C HIS A 60 -18.57 -6.76 -1.17
N ILE A 61 -17.68 -6.53 -0.21
CA ILE A 61 -17.03 -5.22 0.01
C ILE A 61 -16.28 -4.77 -1.25
N LEU A 62 -15.48 -5.67 -1.82
CA LEU A 62 -14.63 -5.39 -2.97
C LEU A 62 -15.45 -5.00 -4.22
N GLN A 63 -16.66 -5.54 -4.40
CA GLN A 63 -17.54 -5.22 -5.53
C GLN A 63 -18.47 -4.04 -5.28
N GLN A 64 -18.97 -3.87 -4.05
CA GLN A 64 -19.99 -2.87 -3.71
C GLN A 64 -19.38 -1.51 -3.38
N CYS A 65 -18.22 -1.47 -2.73
CA CYS A 65 -17.56 -0.22 -2.41
C CYS A 65 -17.06 0.47 -3.68
N ARG A 66 -17.45 1.74 -3.86
CA ARG A 66 -17.08 2.54 -5.03
C ARG A 66 -16.12 3.65 -4.65
N LEU A 67 -15.21 3.97 -5.56
CA LEU A 67 -14.33 5.12 -5.43
C LEU A 67 -14.02 5.75 -6.79
N PRO A 68 -13.58 7.02 -6.81
CA PRO A 68 -13.14 7.67 -8.04
C PRO A 68 -12.00 6.88 -8.71
N GLY A 69 -12.14 6.58 -10.00
CA GLY A 69 -11.17 5.82 -10.79
C GLY A 69 -9.88 6.57 -11.09
N ASP A 70 -9.85 7.89 -10.96
CA ASP A 70 -8.66 8.69 -11.22
C ASP A 70 -7.69 8.64 -10.03
N PHE A 71 -6.66 7.81 -10.13
CA PHE A 71 -5.60 7.70 -9.12
C PHE A 71 -4.18 7.84 -9.66
N ILE A 72 -3.99 7.72 -10.98
CA ILE A 72 -2.67 7.84 -11.59
C ILE A 72 -2.58 9.24 -12.23
N PRO A 73 -1.65 10.10 -11.79
CA PRO A 73 -1.26 11.27 -12.55
C PRO A 73 -1.05 10.92 -14.03
N THR A 74 -1.72 11.63 -14.93
CA THR A 74 -1.58 11.44 -16.39
C THR A 74 -0.20 11.82 -16.93
N SER A 75 0.67 12.38 -16.09
CA SER A 75 2.05 12.72 -16.42
C SER A 75 2.92 11.45 -16.52
N ARG A 76 3.78 11.39 -17.54
CA ARG A 76 4.74 10.29 -17.70
C ARG A 76 5.68 10.22 -16.47
N PRO A 77 5.86 9.05 -15.84
CA PRO A 77 6.83 8.90 -14.75
C PRO A 77 8.23 9.30 -15.25
N ARG A 78 8.89 10.22 -14.54
CA ARG A 78 10.29 10.53 -14.79
C ARG A 78 11.17 9.38 -14.30
N ALA A 79 12.30 9.16 -14.98
CA ALA A 79 13.27 8.15 -14.59
C ALA A 79 13.78 8.40 -13.17
N ILE A 80 13.88 7.32 -12.39
CA ILE A 80 14.47 7.37 -11.05
C ILE A 80 15.99 7.38 -11.21
N THR A 81 16.62 8.42 -10.68
CA THR A 81 18.08 8.59 -10.67
C THR A 81 18.69 8.45 -9.27
N ALA A 82 17.88 8.48 -8.22
CA ALA A 82 18.32 8.40 -6.82
C ALA A 82 17.20 7.87 -5.90
N GLU A 83 17.56 7.40 -4.71
CA GLU A 83 16.61 6.89 -3.70
C GLU A 83 15.53 7.91 -3.34
N ASN A 84 15.88 9.19 -3.18
CA ASN A 84 14.91 10.25 -2.88
C ASN A 84 13.85 10.40 -3.97
N ALA A 85 14.23 10.20 -5.24
CA ALA A 85 13.29 10.21 -6.36
C ALA A 85 12.35 8.99 -6.30
N LEU A 86 12.86 7.80 -5.93
CA LEU A 86 12.04 6.62 -5.71
C LEU A 86 11.05 6.83 -4.56
N ARG A 87 11.52 7.33 -3.41
CA ARG A 87 10.69 7.63 -2.22
C ARG A 87 9.57 8.62 -2.57
N SER A 88 9.90 9.69 -3.30
CA SER A 88 8.92 10.66 -3.79
C SER A 88 7.86 10.00 -4.68
N LYS A 89 8.26 9.08 -5.57
CA LYS A 89 7.33 8.33 -6.44
C LYS A 89 6.44 7.37 -5.67
N ILE A 90 6.96 6.67 -4.67
CA ILE A 90 6.16 5.83 -3.77
C ILE A 90 5.10 6.69 -3.05
N SER A 91 5.51 7.85 -2.53
CA SER A 91 4.59 8.79 -1.87
C SER A 91 3.54 9.38 -2.81
N GLU A 92 3.86 9.57 -4.08
CA GLU A 92 2.94 10.11 -5.08
C GLU A 92 1.90 9.07 -5.55
N TYR A 93 2.33 7.83 -5.83
CA TYR A 93 1.47 6.84 -6.47
C TYR A 93 0.91 5.78 -5.51
N VAL A 94 1.68 5.36 -4.50
CA VAL A 94 1.36 4.20 -3.67
C VAL A 94 0.60 4.60 -2.41
N ILE A 95 1.13 5.56 -1.64
CA ILE A 95 0.53 5.99 -0.37
C ILE A 95 -0.94 6.42 -0.54
N PRO A 96 -1.30 7.30 -1.51
CA PRO A 96 -2.68 7.75 -1.65
C PRO A 96 -3.62 6.61 -2.06
N LYS A 97 -3.14 5.68 -2.90
CA LYS A 97 -3.89 4.50 -3.35
C LYS A 97 -4.23 3.59 -2.17
N ILE A 98 -3.25 3.29 -1.31
CA ILE A 98 -3.45 2.46 -0.11
C ILE A 98 -4.39 3.17 0.88
N ARG A 99 -4.15 4.45 1.21
CA ARG A 99 -5.02 5.17 2.17
C ARG A 99 -6.47 5.25 1.70
N ARG A 100 -6.71 5.54 0.42
CA ARG A 100 -8.07 5.60 -0.15
C ARG A 100 -8.76 4.24 -0.12
N SER A 101 -8.07 3.18 -0.52
CA SER A 101 -8.62 1.82 -0.52
C SER A 101 -8.93 1.32 0.89
N LEU A 102 -8.04 1.53 1.86
CA LEU A 102 -8.28 1.21 3.27
C LEU A 102 -9.49 1.98 3.81
N ARG A 103 -9.54 3.30 3.60
CA ARG A 103 -10.67 4.12 4.07
C ARG A 103 -12.01 3.62 3.54
N VAL A 104 -12.08 3.34 2.24
CA VAL A 104 -13.31 2.88 1.58
C VAL A 104 -13.67 1.46 2.00
N GLY A 105 -12.68 0.57 2.11
CA GLY A 105 -12.87 -0.82 2.56
C GLY A 105 -13.38 -0.90 3.99
N PHE A 106 -12.76 -0.19 4.94
CA PHE A 106 -13.21 -0.16 6.33
C PHE A 106 -14.57 0.51 6.51
N ALA A 107 -14.86 1.58 5.76
CA ALA A 107 -16.20 2.18 5.76
C ALA A 107 -17.26 1.18 5.25
N GLY A 108 -16.92 0.38 4.23
CA GLY A 108 -17.76 -0.73 3.78
C GLY A 108 -17.98 -1.75 4.89
N LEU A 109 -16.91 -2.29 5.47
CA LEU A 109 -16.99 -3.28 6.55
C LEU A 109 -17.84 -2.79 7.73
N ALA A 110 -17.71 -1.52 8.12
CA ALA A 110 -18.54 -0.90 9.14
C ALA A 110 -20.02 -0.87 8.73
N ALA A 111 -20.33 -0.47 7.49
CA ALA A 111 -21.70 -0.43 6.98
C ALA A 111 -22.38 -1.81 6.94
N PHE A 112 -21.61 -2.89 6.76
CA PHE A 112 -22.11 -4.26 6.76
C PHE A 112 -22.02 -4.98 8.12
N ASN A 113 -21.70 -4.26 9.21
CA ASN A 113 -21.52 -4.82 10.55
C ASN A 113 -20.46 -5.94 10.64
N GLN A 114 -19.43 -5.88 9.79
CA GLN A 114 -18.36 -6.88 9.72
C GLN A 114 -17.05 -6.43 10.38
N MET A 115 -17.12 -5.44 11.27
CA MET A 115 -15.94 -4.96 12.01
C MET A 115 -15.54 -5.87 13.18
N ASN A 116 -16.24 -6.98 13.42
CA ASN A 116 -15.96 -7.84 14.57
C ASN A 116 -14.58 -8.51 14.44
N GLY A 117 -13.70 -8.27 15.42
CA GLY A 117 -12.31 -8.73 15.38
C GLY A 117 -11.42 -7.99 14.37
N ILE A 118 -11.94 -6.97 13.68
CA ILE A 118 -11.19 -6.17 12.69
C ILE A 118 -10.88 -4.81 13.28
N THR A 119 -9.63 -4.38 13.10
CA THR A 119 -9.16 -3.07 13.53
C THR A 119 -8.90 -2.20 12.31
N THR A 120 -9.50 -1.02 12.27
CA THR A 120 -9.21 0.00 11.26
C THR A 120 -7.75 0.43 11.38
N VAL A 121 -7.02 0.43 10.27
CA VAL A 121 -5.64 0.91 10.22
C VAL A 121 -5.45 2.03 9.21
N SER A 122 -4.56 2.96 9.54
CA SER A 122 -4.05 3.99 8.61
C SER A 122 -2.66 3.60 8.12
N PHE A 123 -2.34 3.99 6.89
CA PHE A 123 -1.02 3.77 6.29
C PHE A 123 -0.30 5.11 6.12
N ASP A 124 0.88 5.24 6.72
CA ASP A 124 1.72 6.45 6.63
C ASP A 124 3.22 6.12 6.66
N VAL A 125 4.05 7.15 6.51
CA VAL A 125 5.51 7.07 6.61
C VAL A 125 5.92 6.78 8.06
N GLY A 126 6.96 5.95 8.24
CA GLY A 126 7.45 5.47 9.54
C GLY A 126 7.78 6.54 10.59
N GLU A 127 8.16 7.75 10.18
CA GLU A 127 8.35 8.89 11.11
C GLU A 127 7.08 9.23 11.90
N GLN A 128 5.89 8.94 11.35
CA GLN A 128 4.63 9.08 12.08
C GLN A 128 4.40 7.94 13.08
N ALA A 129 5.07 6.79 12.92
CA ALA A 129 4.96 5.65 13.82
C ALA A 129 5.56 5.96 15.20
N GLN A 130 6.65 6.75 15.22
CA GLN A 130 7.32 7.18 16.45
C GLN A 130 6.41 8.02 17.36
N ARG A 131 5.48 8.79 16.77
CA ARG A 131 4.45 9.53 17.53
C ARG A 131 3.42 8.63 18.21
N TYR A 132 3.25 7.40 17.74
CA TYR A 132 2.30 6.42 18.28
C TYR A 132 2.99 5.23 18.96
N GLY A 133 4.29 5.32 19.25
CA GLY A 133 5.05 4.27 19.94
C GLY A 133 5.39 3.05 19.08
N ALA A 134 5.19 3.11 17.76
CA ALA A 134 5.57 2.06 16.83
C ALA A 134 6.97 2.31 16.23
N THR A 135 7.80 1.28 16.18
CA THR A 135 9.17 1.30 15.64
C THR A 135 9.15 0.72 14.23
N GLY A 136 9.30 1.55 13.20
CA GLY A 136 9.46 1.07 11.83
C GLY A 136 9.31 2.15 10.77
N ASP A 137 9.93 1.92 9.61
CA ASP A 137 9.90 2.79 8.42
C ASP A 137 8.51 2.87 7.74
N LEU A 138 7.56 2.05 8.20
CA LEU A 138 6.18 1.99 7.75
C LEU A 138 5.24 2.12 8.96
N CYS A 139 4.37 3.12 8.96
CA CYS A 139 3.42 3.34 10.04
C CYS A 139 2.07 2.71 9.68
N ILE A 140 1.71 1.62 10.37
CA ILE A 140 0.36 1.06 10.36
C ILE A 140 -0.25 1.31 11.74
N THR A 141 -1.04 2.37 11.88
CA THR A 141 -1.65 2.75 13.17
C THR A 141 -3.08 2.29 13.25
N ARG A 142 -3.42 1.63 14.36
CA ARG A 142 -4.79 1.35 14.76
C ARG A 142 -5.53 2.67 14.97
N ILE A 143 -6.64 2.85 14.28
CA ILE A 143 -7.59 3.94 14.53
C ILE A 143 -8.61 3.42 15.53
N SER A 144 -8.43 3.75 16.82
CA SER A 144 -9.47 3.61 17.84
C SER A 144 -10.31 4.89 17.85
N HIS A 145 -11.60 4.76 17.55
CA HIS A 145 -12.60 5.81 17.76
C HIS A 145 -13.01 5.89 19.22
#